data_AF-A0AAN6JIY0-F1
#
_entry.id   AF-A0AAN6JIY0-F1
#
_cell.length_a   1.000
_cell.length_b   1.000
_cell.length_c   1.000
_cell.angle_alpha   90.00
_cell.angle_beta   90.00
_cell.angle_gamma   90.00
#
_symmetry.space_group_name_H-M   'P 1'
#
loop_
_entity.id
_entity.type
_entity.pdbx_description
1 polymer ?
#
loop_
_entity_poly.entity_id
_entity_poly.type
_entity_poly.pdbx_seq_one_letter_code
_entity_poly.pdbx_strand_id
1 'polypeptide(L)'
;MASNIARDAAATAALLPVGAAYAGAPADLLNRNGAFQITGGKGKRSRPADAIGPGEDDPSVFNPATCARKGHHTVPVHPKCSHSKPFRLYYEVHGHGPIKLVFLMGLATSCAGWLAQVEHFSHPTNGNTDKYSTLVFDQRGFGSSDVPKGRYTTSDMAYDLLSLLDELRWTEEPRQIHLVGVSMGGMVTLELSKIAPQLFASITLISTTSGHSIGSKSLTTGLPPFRGVYAFTDVIVSSILKTKSPRQHLDAMINLLFPQVWLDEPHPDDPRGRSRKECLREMFIWRFRYSRHAPPDGVLRQITAVFTHAVSRRQLERINADIPSITILTGDEDHLVNPANSEHLAKHLDRARFIKLTQSGHALPLQRAFELNLYITQTVELGLERAQQGYWKDRTGGRAAL
;
A
#
# COMPACT_ATOMS: atom_id res chain seq x y z
N MET A 1 -45.72 -0.22 -26.34
CA MET A 1 -44.75 0.90 -26.37
C MET A 1 -44.30 1.39 -24.99
N ALA A 2 -44.99 1.07 -23.88
CA ALA A 2 -44.56 1.47 -22.53
C ALA A 2 -43.56 0.50 -21.84
N SER A 3 -43.23 -0.66 -22.43
CA SER A 3 -42.36 -1.67 -21.81
C SER A 3 -40.87 -1.55 -22.14
N ASN A 4 -40.48 -0.70 -23.11
CA ASN A 4 -39.07 -0.48 -23.47
C ASN A 4 -38.46 0.75 -22.77
N ILE A 5 -39.28 1.69 -22.29
CA ILE A 5 -38.79 2.93 -21.66
C ILE A 5 -38.29 2.66 -20.22
N ALA A 6 -38.86 1.67 -19.52
CA ALA A 6 -38.45 1.32 -18.16
C ALA A 6 -37.18 0.43 -18.11
N ARG A 7 -36.87 -0.32 -19.18
CA ARG A 7 -35.64 -1.11 -19.28
C ARG A 7 -34.42 -0.26 -19.66
N ASP A 8 -34.62 0.81 -20.42
CA ASP A 8 -33.55 1.75 -20.77
C ASP A 8 -33.27 2.79 -19.66
N ALA A 9 -34.24 3.11 -18.80
CA ALA A 9 -34.02 4.06 -17.70
C ALA A 9 -33.08 3.53 -16.59
N ALA A 10 -32.99 2.21 -16.41
CA ALA A 10 -32.02 1.57 -15.51
C ALA A 10 -30.62 1.44 -16.14
N ALA A 11 -30.46 1.71 -17.45
CA ALA A 11 -29.22 1.50 -18.20
C ALA A 11 -28.30 2.74 -18.26
N THR A 12 -28.65 3.88 -17.64
CA THR A 12 -27.86 5.12 -17.77
C THR A 12 -27.70 5.95 -16.50
N ALA A 13 -27.89 5.38 -15.32
CA ALA A 13 -27.15 5.88 -14.15
C ALA A 13 -25.81 5.14 -14.15
N ALA A 14 -24.72 5.80 -14.58
CA ALA A 14 -23.41 5.19 -14.48
C ALA A 14 -23.19 4.78 -13.02
N LEU A 15 -22.90 3.51 -12.79
CA LEU A 15 -22.57 2.97 -11.47
C LEU A 15 -21.05 2.95 -11.33
N LEU A 16 -20.56 3.17 -10.11
CA LEU A 16 -19.14 3.03 -9.82
C LEU A 16 -18.70 1.60 -10.15
N PRO A 17 -17.52 1.40 -10.77
CA PRO A 17 -16.99 0.06 -10.95
C PRO A 17 -16.84 -0.65 -9.61
N VAL A 18 -17.04 -1.96 -9.60
CA VAL A 18 -16.95 -2.77 -8.37
C VAL A 18 -15.56 -2.60 -7.75
N GLY A 19 -15.53 -2.31 -6.44
CA GLY A 19 -14.29 -2.07 -5.69
C GLY A 19 -13.59 -0.75 -6.00
N ALA A 20 -14.16 0.13 -6.83
CA ALA A 20 -13.52 1.41 -7.18
C ALA A 20 -13.42 2.36 -5.99
N ALA A 21 -14.48 2.43 -5.19
CA ALA A 21 -14.63 3.24 -3.98
C ALA A 21 -15.44 2.46 -2.92
N TYR A 22 -15.60 3.06 -1.74
CA TYR A 22 -16.34 2.49 -0.62
C TYR A 22 -17.75 2.03 -0.98
N ALA A 23 -18.27 1.04 -0.24
CA ALA A 23 -19.61 0.51 -0.44
C ALA A 23 -20.67 1.58 -0.21
N GLY A 24 -21.63 1.72 -1.13
CA GLY A 24 -22.68 2.75 -1.05
C GLY A 24 -22.23 4.15 -1.50
N ALA A 25 -21.03 4.29 -2.08
CA ALA A 25 -20.59 5.55 -2.67
C ALA A 25 -21.58 6.06 -3.75
N PRO A 26 -21.93 7.35 -3.71
CA PRO A 26 -22.93 7.91 -4.61
C PRO A 26 -22.41 8.00 -6.05
N ALA A 27 -23.32 7.91 -7.02
CA ALA A 27 -22.98 7.94 -8.44
C ALA A 27 -22.33 9.26 -8.88
N ASP A 28 -22.54 10.37 -8.17
CA ASP A 28 -21.88 11.64 -8.48
C ASP A 28 -20.36 11.63 -8.20
N LEU A 29 -19.86 10.67 -7.42
CA LEU A 29 -18.42 10.40 -7.27
C LEU A 29 -17.77 10.05 -8.61
N LEU A 30 -18.52 9.49 -9.57
CA LEU A 30 -18.07 9.27 -10.96
C LEU A 30 -17.74 10.56 -11.69
N ASN A 31 -18.36 11.67 -11.31
CA ASN A 31 -18.27 12.95 -12.01
C ASN A 31 -17.29 13.92 -11.35
N ARG A 32 -16.88 13.67 -10.10
CA ARG A 32 -15.78 14.42 -9.47
C ARG A 32 -14.52 14.25 -10.33
N ASN A 33 -14.00 15.35 -10.84
CA ASN A 33 -12.84 15.47 -11.75
C ASN A 33 -13.02 15.00 -13.21
N GLY A 34 -14.25 14.80 -13.70
CA GLY A 34 -14.48 14.42 -15.11
C GLY A 34 -14.06 12.99 -15.45
N ALA A 35 -14.10 12.09 -14.45
CA ALA A 35 -13.68 10.70 -14.61
C ALA A 35 -14.52 9.91 -15.64
N PHE A 36 -15.63 10.45 -16.15
CA PHE A 36 -16.50 9.78 -17.13
C PHE A 36 -16.90 10.58 -18.39
N GLN A 37 -16.22 11.67 -18.76
CA GLN A 37 -16.37 12.17 -20.15
C GLN A 37 -15.49 11.34 -21.09
N ILE A 38 -16.13 10.48 -21.89
CA ILE A 38 -15.56 9.83 -23.09
C ILE A 38 -15.70 10.82 -24.25
N THR A 39 -14.97 11.93 -24.21
CA THR A 39 -14.78 12.78 -25.39
C THR A 39 -13.29 13.16 -25.45
N GLY A 40 -12.68 13.00 -26.63
CA GLY A 40 -11.23 12.98 -26.86
C GLY A 40 -10.49 14.31 -26.65
N GLY A 41 -10.67 14.97 -25.51
CA GLY A 41 -9.98 16.20 -25.15
C GLY A 41 -8.60 15.94 -24.53
N LYS A 42 -7.53 16.40 -25.19
CA LYS A 42 -6.17 16.51 -24.65
C LYS A 42 -6.09 17.56 -23.52
N GLY A 43 -6.69 17.29 -22.37
CA GLY A 43 -6.57 18.16 -21.19
C GLY A 43 -5.34 17.81 -20.36
N LYS A 44 -4.20 18.49 -20.57
CA LYS A 44 -3.12 18.50 -19.57
C LYS A 44 -3.62 19.26 -18.34
N ARG A 45 -3.86 18.58 -17.22
CA ARG A 45 -4.10 19.23 -15.93
C ARG A 45 -3.05 18.75 -14.94
N SER A 46 -1.90 19.43 -14.95
CA SER A 46 -0.98 19.47 -13.82
C SER A 46 -1.35 20.67 -12.96
N ARG A 47 -1.41 20.50 -11.64
CA ARG A 47 -1.43 21.64 -10.70
C ARG A 47 -0.15 22.46 -10.97
N PRO A 48 -0.22 23.80 -11.07
CA PRO A 48 1.00 24.62 -11.08
C PRO A 48 1.87 24.24 -9.89
N ALA A 49 3.18 24.19 -10.07
CA ALA A 49 4.14 23.82 -9.02
C ALA A 49 4.05 24.71 -7.76
N ASP A 50 3.33 25.83 -7.86
CA ASP A 50 3.31 26.92 -6.89
C ASP A 50 1.99 27.03 -6.11
N ALA A 51 1.06 26.07 -6.26
CA ALA A 51 -0.19 26.07 -5.48
C ALA A 51 0.04 25.59 -4.04
N ILE A 52 0.49 26.52 -3.19
CA ILE A 52 0.69 26.38 -1.75
C ILE A 52 -0.67 26.55 -1.05
N GLY A 53 -1.33 25.43 -0.71
CA GLY A 53 -2.54 25.40 0.12
C GLY A 53 -3.03 23.96 0.37
N PRO A 54 -3.59 23.64 1.56
CA PRO A 54 -4.17 22.34 1.86
C PRO A 54 -5.39 22.13 0.96
N GLY A 55 -5.46 20.99 0.27
CA GLY A 55 -6.63 20.67 -0.53
C GLY A 55 -7.63 19.86 0.29
N GLU A 56 -8.64 20.51 0.86
CA GLU A 56 -9.91 19.82 1.15
C GLU A 56 -10.46 19.12 -0.13
N ASP A 57 -10.00 19.58 -1.30
CA ASP A 57 -10.31 19.08 -2.65
C ASP A 57 -9.50 17.86 -3.12
N ASP A 58 -8.67 17.24 -2.27
CA ASP A 58 -7.97 16.02 -2.69
C ASP A 58 -8.97 14.85 -2.83
N PRO A 59 -8.95 14.09 -3.95
CA PRO A 59 -9.91 13.01 -4.18
C PRO A 59 -9.68 11.86 -3.17
N SER A 60 -10.75 11.33 -2.56
CA SER A 60 -10.69 10.13 -1.70
C SER A 60 -11.71 9.10 -2.15
N VAL A 61 -11.27 7.84 -2.19
CA VAL A 61 -12.09 6.68 -2.54
C VAL A 61 -12.66 5.99 -1.29
N PHE A 62 -12.26 6.44 -0.11
CA PHE A 62 -12.65 5.85 1.17
C PHE A 62 -13.96 6.46 1.67
N ASN A 63 -14.63 5.75 2.58
CA ASN A 63 -15.88 6.23 3.15
C ASN A 63 -15.66 7.49 4.00
N PRO A 64 -16.26 8.65 3.66
CA PRO A 64 -16.09 9.88 4.40
C PRO A 64 -16.61 9.79 5.84
N ALA A 65 -17.59 8.93 6.12
CA ALA A 65 -18.10 8.72 7.49
C ALA A 65 -17.06 8.08 8.43
N THR A 66 -16.03 7.44 7.87
CA THR A 66 -14.92 6.87 8.66
C THR A 66 -13.76 7.84 8.82
N CYS A 67 -13.66 8.89 7.99
CA CYS A 67 -12.52 9.79 7.93
C CYS A 67 -12.52 10.75 9.13
N ALA A 68 -11.57 10.56 10.06
CA ALA A 68 -11.40 11.41 11.22
C ALA A 68 -10.50 12.62 10.93
N ARG A 69 -9.46 12.45 10.10
CA ARG A 69 -8.53 13.51 9.70
C ARG A 69 -8.01 13.23 8.29
N LYS A 70 -7.86 14.27 7.47
CA LYS A 70 -7.26 14.18 6.14
C LYS A 70 -6.52 15.47 5.83
N GLY A 71 -5.44 15.37 5.07
CA GLY A 71 -4.76 16.56 4.57
C GLY A 71 -3.34 16.26 4.10
N HIS A 72 -2.48 17.28 4.26
CA HIS A 72 -1.08 17.22 3.90
C HIS A 72 -0.21 17.49 5.11
N HIS A 73 0.74 16.59 5.36
CA HIS A 73 1.82 16.81 6.32
C HIS A 73 3.02 17.41 5.60
N THR A 74 3.60 18.49 6.14
CA THR A 74 4.84 19.05 5.62
C THR A 74 6.01 18.33 6.25
N VAL A 75 6.67 17.46 5.47
CA VAL A 75 7.88 16.76 5.89
C VAL A 75 9.03 17.76 5.95
N PRO A 76 9.63 18.00 7.12
CA PRO A 76 10.77 18.90 7.27
C PRO A 76 12.02 18.26 6.68
N VAL A 77 13.03 19.08 6.36
CA VAL A 77 14.34 18.56 5.96
C VAL A 77 14.96 17.80 7.12
N HIS A 78 15.34 16.54 6.89
CA HIS A 78 15.97 15.70 7.89
C HIS A 78 17.42 15.36 7.48
N PRO A 79 18.43 15.47 8.38
CA PRO A 79 19.84 15.28 8.03
C PRO A 79 20.21 13.91 7.45
N LYS A 80 19.38 12.89 7.69
CA LYS A 80 19.57 11.53 7.17
C LYS A 80 18.81 11.26 5.86
N CYS A 81 18.17 12.28 5.29
CA CYS A 81 17.35 12.18 4.09
C CYS A 81 17.97 12.96 2.93
N SER A 82 17.64 12.58 1.70
CA SER A 82 18.28 13.11 0.49
C SER A 82 17.62 14.38 -0.06
N HIS A 83 16.42 14.75 0.42
CA HIS A 83 15.71 15.95 -0.04
C HIS A 83 16.26 17.19 0.66
N SER A 84 16.42 18.28 -0.08
CA SER A 84 17.03 19.53 0.42
C SER A 84 16.02 20.62 0.76
N LYS A 85 14.72 20.35 0.60
CA LYS A 85 13.62 21.27 0.87
C LYS A 85 12.45 20.50 1.52
N PRO A 86 11.62 21.16 2.34
CA PRO A 86 10.38 20.57 2.80
C PRO A 86 9.47 20.23 1.63
N PHE A 87 8.63 19.21 1.80
CA PHE A 87 7.64 18.79 0.81
C PHE A 87 6.43 18.18 1.54
N ARG A 88 5.32 18.00 0.84
CA ARG A 88 4.08 17.52 1.45
C ARG A 88 3.79 16.06 1.16
N LEU A 89 3.34 15.33 2.19
CA LEU A 89 2.72 14.03 2.08
C LEU A 89 1.22 14.12 2.29
N TYR A 90 0.45 13.56 1.38
CA TYR A 90 -0.98 13.36 1.54
C TYR A 90 -1.28 12.18 2.45
N TYR A 91 -2.23 12.34 3.38
CA TYR A 91 -2.67 11.27 4.27
C TYR A 91 -4.15 11.38 4.65
N GLU A 92 -4.72 10.25 5.06
CA GLU A 92 -6.04 10.12 5.68
C GLU A 92 -5.93 9.22 6.92
N VAL A 93 -6.62 9.59 7.99
CA VAL A 93 -6.82 8.82 9.22
C VAL A 93 -8.29 8.47 9.33
N HIS A 94 -8.58 7.17 9.41
CA HIS A 94 -9.93 6.64 9.53
C HIS A 94 -10.15 5.97 10.89
N GLY A 95 -11.30 6.22 11.52
CA GLY A 95 -11.58 5.79 12.89
C GLY A 95 -10.80 6.59 13.95
N HIS A 96 -11.16 6.38 15.21
CA HIS A 96 -10.65 7.14 16.36
C HIS A 96 -10.29 6.24 17.55
N GLY A 97 -10.13 4.94 17.31
CA GLY A 97 -9.76 4.00 18.34
C GLY A 97 -8.29 4.09 18.81
N PRO A 98 -7.97 3.47 19.95
CA PRO A 98 -6.63 3.54 20.52
C PRO A 98 -5.58 2.75 19.73
N ILE A 99 -5.97 1.69 19.01
CA ILE A 99 -5.03 0.83 18.28
C ILE A 99 -4.67 1.49 16.93
N LYS A 100 -3.39 1.78 16.70
CA LYS A 100 -2.94 2.53 15.52
C LYS A 100 -2.46 1.60 14.41
N LEU A 101 -3.17 1.56 13.29
CA LEU A 101 -2.78 0.81 12.09
C LEU A 101 -2.19 1.77 11.06
N VAL A 102 -1.05 1.42 10.46
CA VAL A 102 -0.42 2.23 9.40
C VAL A 102 -0.22 1.35 8.18
N PHE A 103 -0.84 1.73 7.06
CA PHE A 103 -0.79 0.97 5.83
C PHE A 103 0.14 1.64 4.81
N LEU A 104 1.19 0.91 4.40
CA LEU A 104 2.21 1.38 3.47
C LEU A 104 2.03 0.68 2.12
N MET A 105 1.68 1.48 1.11
CA MET A 105 1.45 0.96 -0.24
C MET A 105 2.76 0.63 -0.98
N GLY A 106 2.64 -0.24 -2.00
CA GLY A 106 3.71 -0.58 -2.93
C GLY A 106 4.07 0.54 -3.90
N LEU A 107 5.08 0.23 -4.72
CA LEU A 107 5.62 1.11 -5.75
C LEU A 107 4.53 1.63 -6.69
N ALA A 108 4.59 2.92 -7.03
CA ALA A 108 3.74 3.55 -8.03
C ALA A 108 2.23 3.29 -7.84
N THR A 109 1.78 3.21 -6.58
CA THR A 109 0.39 2.93 -6.25
C THR A 109 -0.07 3.88 -5.14
N SER A 110 -1.33 4.32 -5.23
CA SER A 110 -1.93 5.22 -4.23
C SER A 110 -2.42 4.42 -3.02
N CYS A 111 -2.50 5.09 -1.88
CA CYS A 111 -3.10 4.57 -0.67
C CYS A 111 -4.50 3.95 -0.88
N ALA A 112 -5.23 4.38 -1.91
CA ALA A 112 -6.50 3.81 -2.37
C ALA A 112 -6.51 2.28 -2.55
N GLY A 113 -5.36 1.64 -2.78
CA GLY A 113 -5.27 0.17 -2.82
C GLY A 113 -5.61 -0.51 -1.48
N TRP A 114 -5.62 0.22 -0.36
CA TRP A 114 -6.02 -0.27 0.97
C TRP A 114 -7.51 -0.13 1.27
N LEU A 115 -8.35 0.20 0.27
CA LEU A 115 -9.79 0.45 0.45
C LEU A 115 -10.48 -0.64 1.28
N ALA A 116 -10.30 -1.92 0.93
CA ALA A 116 -10.95 -3.02 1.63
C ALA A 116 -10.50 -3.15 3.10
N GLN A 117 -9.25 -2.81 3.39
CA GLN A 117 -8.70 -2.83 4.74
C GLN A 117 -9.24 -1.65 5.57
N VAL A 118 -9.31 -0.44 4.98
CA VAL A 118 -9.90 0.73 5.65
C VAL A 118 -11.37 0.49 5.97
N GLU A 119 -12.15 -0.04 5.02
CA GLU A 119 -13.55 -0.42 5.28
C GLU A 119 -13.66 -1.46 6.40
N HIS A 120 -12.78 -2.47 6.43
CA HIS A 120 -12.83 -3.47 7.49
C HIS A 120 -12.50 -2.88 8.88
N PHE A 121 -11.41 -2.14 8.99
CA PHE A 121 -10.87 -1.66 10.28
C PHE A 121 -11.46 -0.33 10.76
N SER A 122 -12.24 0.38 9.95
CA SER A 122 -12.72 1.71 10.34
C SER A 122 -14.21 1.96 10.08
N HIS A 123 -14.94 1.03 9.45
CA HIS A 123 -16.37 1.21 9.19
C HIS A 123 -17.24 1.05 10.46
N PRO A 124 -18.25 1.92 10.68
CA PRO A 124 -19.03 1.92 11.92
C PRO A 124 -19.81 0.63 12.16
N THR A 125 -20.30 -0.01 11.09
CA THR A 125 -21.10 -1.24 11.20
C THR A 125 -20.31 -2.45 11.73
N ASN A 126 -18.97 -2.37 11.73
CA ASN A 126 -18.12 -3.46 12.18
C ASN A 126 -17.67 -3.27 13.64
N GLY A 127 -18.12 -2.21 14.32
CA GLY A 127 -17.68 -1.85 15.68
C GLY A 127 -16.20 -1.46 15.77
N ASN A 128 -15.53 -1.30 14.63
CA ASN A 128 -14.09 -1.13 14.57
C ASN A 128 -13.63 0.34 14.60
N THR A 129 -14.52 1.31 14.32
CA THR A 129 -14.24 2.75 14.36
C THR A 129 -13.69 3.21 15.72
N ASP A 130 -14.21 2.65 16.82
CA ASP A 130 -13.80 2.96 18.19
C ASP A 130 -12.61 2.12 18.67
N LYS A 131 -12.26 1.07 17.91
CA LYS A 131 -11.17 0.14 18.23
C LYS A 131 -9.86 0.53 17.54
N TYR A 132 -9.92 0.96 16.28
CA TYR A 132 -8.76 1.29 15.47
C TYR A 132 -8.75 2.74 14.99
N SER A 133 -7.56 3.30 14.85
CA SER A 133 -7.27 4.43 13.96
C SER A 133 -6.34 3.96 12.85
N THR A 134 -6.80 4.09 11.61
CA THR A 134 -6.14 3.59 10.42
C THR A 134 -5.54 4.74 9.61
N LEU A 135 -4.22 4.81 9.53
CA LEU A 135 -3.48 5.75 8.69
C LEU A 135 -3.19 5.13 7.32
N VAL A 136 -3.61 5.84 6.27
CA VAL A 136 -3.24 5.60 4.88
C VAL A 136 -2.63 6.88 4.30
N PHE A 137 -1.63 6.76 3.43
CA PHE A 137 -0.94 7.93 2.87
C PHE A 137 -0.31 7.59 1.53
N ASP A 138 -0.18 8.60 0.67
CA ASP A 138 0.56 8.45 -0.58
C ASP A 138 2.05 8.69 -0.32
N GLN A 139 2.90 7.77 -0.75
CA GLN A 139 4.35 7.91 -0.62
C GLN A 139 4.88 9.08 -1.47
N ARG A 140 6.01 9.67 -1.09
CA ARG A 140 6.69 10.71 -1.88
C ARG A 140 6.82 10.29 -3.35
N GLY A 141 6.57 11.22 -4.27
CA GLY A 141 6.62 10.92 -5.71
C GLY A 141 5.42 10.15 -6.26
N PHE A 142 4.34 9.98 -5.49
CA PHE A 142 3.12 9.34 -5.98
C PHE A 142 1.83 10.01 -5.49
N GLY A 143 0.74 9.81 -6.26
CA GLY A 143 -0.62 10.23 -5.88
C GLY A 143 -0.74 11.72 -5.59
N SER A 144 -1.32 12.04 -4.43
CA SER A 144 -1.54 13.40 -3.94
C SER A 144 -0.37 13.98 -3.13
N SER A 145 0.74 13.23 -3.00
CA SER A 145 1.97 13.68 -2.37
C SER A 145 2.90 14.40 -3.36
N ASP A 146 3.73 15.30 -2.84
CA ASP A 146 4.69 16.04 -3.65
C ASP A 146 5.79 15.11 -4.21
N VAL A 147 6.49 15.59 -5.25
CA VAL A 147 7.62 14.89 -5.88
C VAL A 147 8.92 15.65 -5.57
N PRO A 148 9.50 15.52 -4.35
CA PRO A 148 10.73 16.20 -4.00
C PRO A 148 11.88 15.82 -4.94
N LYS A 149 12.74 16.79 -5.25
CA LYS A 149 13.99 16.52 -5.97
C LYS A 149 14.96 15.75 -5.07
N GLY A 150 15.84 14.98 -5.67
CA GLY A 150 16.90 14.22 -4.97
C GLY A 150 16.73 12.71 -5.12
N ARG A 151 17.73 11.95 -4.69
CA ARG A 151 17.65 10.49 -4.71
C ARG A 151 16.56 10.02 -3.74
N TYR A 152 15.82 8.98 -4.08
CA TYR A 152 14.91 8.35 -3.13
C TYR A 152 15.56 7.08 -2.60
N THR A 153 15.37 6.83 -1.31
CA THR A 153 15.73 5.58 -0.65
C THR A 153 14.52 5.12 0.17
N THR A 154 14.45 3.83 0.51
CA THR A 154 13.42 3.35 1.43
C THR A 154 13.61 3.91 2.84
N SER A 155 14.85 4.27 3.23
CA SER A 155 15.14 4.91 4.51
C SER A 155 14.64 6.36 4.55
N ASP A 156 14.76 7.10 3.45
CA ASP A 156 14.13 8.42 3.27
C ASP A 156 12.62 8.33 3.51
N MET A 157 11.95 7.38 2.86
CA MET A 157 10.49 7.17 3.01
C MET A 157 10.11 6.79 4.44
N ALA A 158 10.97 6.04 5.14
CA ALA A 158 10.77 5.71 6.55
C ALA A 158 10.85 6.95 7.45
N TYR A 159 11.82 7.86 7.21
CA TYR A 159 11.89 9.12 7.94
C TYR A 159 10.72 10.06 7.65
N ASP A 160 10.17 10.04 6.43
CA ASP A 160 8.96 10.82 6.13
C ASP A 160 7.77 10.34 6.95
N LEU A 161 7.57 9.02 6.98
CA LEU A 161 6.48 8.45 7.76
C LEU A 161 6.71 8.67 9.25
N LEU A 162 7.95 8.57 9.75
CA LEU A 162 8.24 8.90 11.14
C LEU A 162 7.83 10.34 11.47
N SER A 163 8.16 11.30 10.61
CA SER A 163 7.73 12.69 10.78
C SER A 163 6.20 12.86 10.74
N LEU A 164 5.50 12.11 9.88
CA LEU A 164 4.04 12.12 9.85
C LEU A 164 3.45 11.51 11.13
N LEU A 165 4.04 10.44 11.66
CA LEU A 165 3.60 9.83 12.92
C LEU A 165 3.81 10.79 14.11
N ASP A 166 4.89 11.56 14.12
CA ASP A 166 5.14 12.63 15.11
C ASP A 166 4.07 13.73 15.03
N GLU A 167 3.73 14.19 13.82
CA GLU A 167 2.64 15.18 13.60
C GLU A 167 1.27 14.67 14.06
N LEU A 168 1.03 13.36 13.93
CA LEU A 168 -0.18 12.72 14.44
C LEU A 168 -0.13 12.45 15.95
N ARG A 169 1.00 12.72 16.61
CA ARG A 169 1.29 12.40 18.01
C ARG A 169 1.19 10.91 18.34
N TRP A 170 1.48 10.06 17.37
CA TRP A 170 1.46 8.60 17.56
C TRP A 170 2.78 8.05 18.11
N THR A 171 3.77 8.92 18.28
CA THR A 171 5.11 8.57 18.78
C THR A 171 5.33 8.87 20.26
N GLU A 172 4.33 9.46 20.93
CA GLU A 172 4.38 9.82 22.35
C GLU A 172 4.47 8.57 23.24
N GLU A 173 3.78 7.49 22.85
CA GLU A 173 3.74 6.23 23.59
C GLU A 173 4.39 5.09 22.80
N PRO A 174 5.21 4.24 23.45
CA PRO A 174 5.82 3.10 22.79
C PRO A 174 4.79 2.00 22.53
N ARG A 175 5.05 1.18 21.51
CA ARG A 175 4.30 -0.06 21.22
C ARG A 175 2.78 0.13 21.01
N GLN A 176 2.37 1.24 20.42
CA GLN A 176 0.96 1.46 20.04
C GLN A 176 0.70 1.32 18.53
N ILE A 177 1.76 1.32 17.72
CA ILE A 177 1.65 1.33 16.26
C ILE A 177 1.86 -0.07 15.69
N HIS A 178 1.03 -0.40 14.71
CA HIS A 178 1.12 -1.64 13.92
C HIS A 178 1.29 -1.29 12.45
N LEU A 179 2.43 -1.68 11.87
CA LEU A 179 2.75 -1.39 10.47
C LEU A 179 2.29 -2.53 9.56
N VAL A 180 1.66 -2.20 8.44
CA VAL A 180 1.24 -3.16 7.40
C VAL A 180 1.76 -2.67 6.06
N GLY A 181 2.78 -3.33 5.51
CA GLY A 181 3.45 -2.90 4.29
C GLY A 181 3.40 -3.95 3.20
N VAL A 182 2.99 -3.55 1.99
CA VAL A 182 3.03 -4.40 0.78
C VAL A 182 4.16 -3.97 -0.16
N SER A 183 4.93 -4.92 -0.68
CA SER A 183 5.97 -4.66 -1.68
C SER A 183 6.99 -3.62 -1.20
N MET A 184 7.16 -2.51 -1.91
CA MET A 184 7.95 -1.35 -1.45
C MET A 184 7.55 -0.88 -0.05
N GLY A 185 6.26 -0.88 0.28
CA GLY A 185 5.77 -0.54 1.62
C GLY A 185 6.34 -1.46 2.70
N GLY A 186 6.51 -2.75 2.40
CA GLY A 186 7.19 -3.70 3.30
C GLY A 186 8.67 -3.40 3.50
N MET A 187 9.36 -2.91 2.46
CA MET A 187 10.76 -2.44 2.57
C MET A 187 10.87 -1.22 3.48
N VAL A 188 9.94 -0.27 3.36
CA VAL A 188 9.87 0.91 4.24
C VAL A 188 9.52 0.50 5.68
N THR A 189 8.64 -0.49 5.88
CA THR A 189 8.36 -1.08 7.20
C THR A 189 9.62 -1.66 7.86
N LEU A 190 10.47 -2.36 7.11
CA LEU A 190 11.75 -2.85 7.63
C LEU A 190 12.70 -1.71 8.02
N GLU A 191 12.77 -0.64 7.22
CA GLU A 191 13.55 0.55 7.53
C GLU A 191 13.06 1.26 8.80
N LEU A 192 11.75 1.46 8.95
CA LEU A 192 11.15 2.03 10.17
C LEU A 192 11.47 1.17 11.40
N SER A 193 11.36 -0.15 11.26
CA SER A 193 11.66 -1.10 12.34
C SER A 193 13.13 -1.05 12.79
N LYS A 194 14.04 -0.57 11.95
CA LYS A 194 15.44 -0.29 12.32
C LYS A 194 15.61 1.06 12.99
N ILE A 195 14.85 2.06 12.56
CA ILE A 195 14.99 3.46 12.97
C ILE A 195 14.35 3.70 14.34
N ALA A 196 13.14 3.19 14.56
CA ALA A 196 12.35 3.45 15.75
C ALA A 196 11.56 2.20 16.22
N PRO A 197 12.24 1.05 16.45
CA PRO A 197 11.57 -0.21 16.81
C PRO A 197 10.63 -0.07 18.01
N GLN A 198 10.98 0.78 18.99
CA GLN A 198 10.23 0.99 20.23
C GLN A 198 8.79 1.47 20.03
N LEU A 199 8.47 2.07 18.88
CA LEU A 199 7.12 2.56 18.56
C LEU A 199 6.17 1.43 18.15
N PHE A 200 6.71 0.34 17.60
CA PHE A 200 5.92 -0.65 16.90
C PHE A 200 5.66 -1.89 17.77
N ALA A 201 4.39 -2.23 17.96
CA ALA A 201 3.98 -3.48 18.62
C ALA A 201 3.95 -4.64 17.62
N SER A 202 3.65 -4.38 16.35
CA SER A 202 3.75 -5.41 15.33
C SER A 202 4.04 -4.87 13.94
N ILE A 203 4.55 -5.75 13.08
CA ILE A 203 4.69 -5.48 11.64
C ILE A 203 4.12 -6.64 10.82
N THR A 204 3.49 -6.30 9.70
CA THR A 204 2.99 -7.24 8.68
C THR A 204 3.69 -6.93 7.35
N LEU A 205 4.44 -7.91 6.84
CA LEU A 205 5.27 -7.81 5.64
C LEU A 205 4.62 -8.62 4.51
N ILE A 206 4.14 -7.94 3.46
CA ILE A 206 3.35 -8.57 2.40
C ILE A 206 4.11 -8.49 1.08
N SER A 207 4.35 -9.63 0.42
CA SER A 207 4.98 -9.70 -0.90
C SER A 207 6.20 -8.78 -1.06
N THR A 208 7.14 -8.88 -0.12
CA THR A 208 8.27 -7.95 0.00
C THR A 208 9.61 -8.69 0.12
N THR A 209 10.71 -7.93 0.23
CA THR A 209 12.06 -8.48 0.32
C THR A 209 12.93 -7.61 1.21
N SER A 210 13.95 -8.22 1.84
CA SER A 210 15.06 -7.51 2.48
C SER A 210 16.02 -6.84 1.49
N GLY A 211 15.77 -6.93 0.18
CA GLY A 211 16.61 -6.31 -0.86
C GLY A 211 17.94 -7.05 -1.08
N HIS A 212 18.91 -6.41 -1.74
CA HIS A 212 20.17 -7.06 -2.13
C HIS A 212 21.29 -6.71 -1.14
N SER A 213 21.52 -7.56 -0.14
CA SER A 213 22.76 -7.47 0.65
C SER A 213 23.85 -8.31 -0.02
N ILE A 214 24.96 -7.67 -0.40
CA ILE A 214 26.13 -8.34 -0.97
C ILE A 214 26.56 -9.46 -0.02
N GLY A 215 26.61 -10.71 -0.52
CA GLY A 215 27.07 -11.89 0.23
C GLY A 215 26.04 -12.61 1.10
N SER A 216 24.76 -12.21 1.13
CA SER A 216 23.76 -12.81 2.03
C SER A 216 22.61 -13.59 1.37
N LYS A 217 22.57 -13.67 0.03
CA LYS A 217 21.49 -14.32 -0.72
C LYS A 217 22.04 -15.37 -1.69
N SER A 218 21.32 -16.48 -1.84
CA SER A 218 21.53 -17.44 -2.93
C SER A 218 21.41 -16.72 -4.27
N LEU A 219 22.11 -17.18 -5.31
CA LEU A 219 21.99 -16.66 -6.67
C LEU A 219 20.52 -16.59 -7.14
N THR A 220 19.68 -17.49 -6.62
CA THR A 220 18.23 -17.61 -6.92
C THR A 220 17.33 -16.58 -6.23
N THR A 221 17.78 -15.94 -5.14
CA THR A 221 17.02 -14.91 -4.40
C THR A 221 17.63 -13.51 -4.50
N GLY A 222 18.90 -13.42 -4.90
CA GLY A 222 19.61 -12.18 -5.20
C GLY A 222 19.46 -11.70 -6.64
N LEU A 223 18.85 -12.51 -7.52
CA LEU A 223 18.43 -12.07 -8.84
C LEU A 223 16.91 -11.89 -8.81
N PRO A 224 16.38 -10.74 -9.24
CA PRO A 224 14.95 -10.62 -9.44
C PRO A 224 14.45 -11.72 -10.39
N PRO A 225 13.19 -12.20 -10.27
CA PRO A 225 12.66 -13.14 -11.25
C PRO A 225 12.78 -12.47 -12.62
N PHE A 226 13.63 -13.00 -13.50
CA PHE A 226 13.93 -12.35 -14.78
C PHE A 226 12.63 -11.98 -15.52
N ARG A 227 11.65 -12.89 -15.53
CA ARG A 227 10.31 -12.62 -16.10
C ARG A 227 9.56 -11.48 -15.40
N GLY A 228 9.54 -11.42 -14.07
CA GLY A 228 8.84 -10.39 -13.31
C GLY A 228 9.47 -9.00 -13.47
N VAL A 229 10.81 -8.93 -13.48
CA VAL A 229 11.51 -7.67 -13.76
C VAL A 229 11.36 -7.24 -15.20
N TYR A 230 11.49 -8.13 -16.18
CA TYR A 230 11.22 -7.76 -17.57
C TYR A 230 9.77 -7.34 -17.79
N ALA A 231 8.80 -8.02 -17.18
CA ALA A 231 7.39 -7.64 -17.27
C ALA A 231 7.12 -6.29 -16.60
N PHE A 232 7.63 -6.04 -15.39
CA PHE A 232 7.45 -4.78 -14.69
C PHE A 232 8.18 -3.62 -15.41
N THR A 233 9.42 -3.83 -15.83
CA THR A 233 10.18 -2.82 -16.59
C THR A 233 9.54 -2.54 -17.94
N ASP A 234 9.06 -3.55 -18.67
CA ASP A 234 8.32 -3.36 -19.92
C ASP A 234 7.00 -2.62 -19.69
N VAL A 235 6.26 -2.93 -18.62
CA VAL A 235 5.07 -2.17 -18.21
C VAL A 235 5.45 -0.70 -18.00
N ILE A 236 6.43 -0.40 -17.16
CA ILE A 236 6.87 0.98 -16.88
C ILE A 236 7.39 1.69 -18.14
N VAL A 237 8.28 1.06 -18.89
CA VAL A 237 8.91 1.62 -20.11
C VAL A 237 7.87 1.85 -21.19
N SER A 238 6.98 0.89 -21.45
CA SER A 238 5.91 1.06 -22.44
C SER A 238 4.90 2.15 -22.06
N SER A 239 4.70 2.40 -20.76
CA SER A 239 3.90 3.53 -20.26
C SER A 239 4.58 4.87 -20.52
N ILE A 240 5.88 4.98 -20.20
CA ILE A 240 6.68 6.20 -20.41
C ILE A 240 6.81 6.51 -21.90
N LEU A 241 7.14 5.51 -22.71
CA LEU A 241 7.32 5.65 -24.16
C LEU A 241 6.00 5.64 -24.95
N LYS A 242 4.86 5.39 -24.27
CA LYS A 242 3.52 5.27 -24.89
C LYS A 242 3.46 4.27 -26.05
N THR A 243 4.24 3.19 -25.97
CA THR A 243 4.35 2.19 -27.04
C THR A 243 3.22 1.16 -27.03
N LYS A 244 2.53 0.98 -25.90
CA LYS A 244 1.32 0.16 -25.77
C LYS A 244 0.09 1.03 -25.61
N SER A 245 -1.06 0.55 -26.09
CA SER A 245 -2.33 1.19 -25.76
C SER A 245 -2.59 1.13 -24.25
N PRO A 246 -3.34 2.09 -23.66
CA PRO A 246 -3.66 2.08 -22.24
C PRO A 246 -4.30 0.76 -21.77
N ARG A 247 -5.13 0.13 -22.62
CA ARG A 247 -5.75 -1.17 -22.34
C ARG A 247 -4.73 -2.31 -22.28
N GLN A 248 -3.80 -2.37 -23.23
CA GLN A 248 -2.75 -3.41 -23.23
C GLN A 248 -1.80 -3.27 -22.04
N HIS A 249 -1.47 -2.04 -21.66
CA HIS A 249 -0.65 -1.78 -20.48
C HIS A 249 -1.37 -2.24 -19.20
N LEU A 250 -2.65 -1.91 -19.07
CA LEU A 250 -3.49 -2.35 -17.95
C LEU A 250 -3.60 -3.88 -17.87
N ASP A 251 -3.84 -4.55 -18.99
CA ASP A 251 -3.93 -6.01 -19.03
C ASP A 251 -2.62 -6.68 -18.64
N ALA A 252 -1.49 -6.15 -19.10
CA ALA A 252 -0.17 -6.62 -18.68
C ALA A 252 0.03 -6.45 -17.16
N MET A 253 -0.37 -5.30 -16.59
CA MET A 253 -0.31 -5.07 -15.16
C MET A 253 -1.21 -6.03 -14.37
N ILE A 254 -2.47 -6.22 -14.79
CA ILE A 254 -3.40 -7.14 -14.12
C ILE A 254 -2.86 -8.59 -14.14
N ASN A 255 -2.36 -9.06 -15.29
CA ASN A 255 -1.79 -10.41 -15.40
C ASN A 255 -0.48 -10.59 -14.61
N LEU A 256 0.22 -9.50 -14.30
CA LEU A 256 1.41 -9.50 -13.45
C LEU A 256 1.05 -9.55 -11.96
N LEU A 257 -0.05 -8.89 -11.57
CA LEU A 257 -0.47 -8.77 -10.18
C LEU A 257 -1.31 -9.93 -9.66
N PHE A 258 -2.02 -10.64 -10.55
CA PHE A 258 -2.99 -11.66 -10.18
C PHE A 258 -2.83 -12.95 -11.01
N PRO A 259 -3.09 -14.14 -10.41
CA PRO A 259 -3.15 -15.42 -11.11
C PRO A 259 -4.27 -15.46 -12.16
N GLN A 260 -4.02 -16.09 -13.31
CA GLN A 260 -5.05 -16.19 -14.37
C GLN A 260 -6.30 -16.94 -13.91
N VAL A 261 -6.13 -18.04 -13.18
CA VAL A 261 -7.26 -18.84 -12.67
C VAL A 261 -8.24 -17.97 -11.86
N TRP A 262 -7.72 -17.12 -10.98
CA TRP A 262 -8.53 -16.21 -10.16
C TRP A 262 -9.14 -15.05 -10.97
N LEU A 263 -8.44 -14.60 -12.02
CA LEU A 263 -8.91 -13.53 -12.91
C LEU A 263 -10.08 -13.95 -13.79
N ASP A 264 -10.11 -15.20 -14.22
CA ASP A 264 -11.12 -15.77 -15.12
C ASP A 264 -12.41 -16.15 -14.39
N GLU A 265 -12.36 -16.32 -13.08
CA GLU A 265 -13.54 -16.54 -12.23
C GLU A 265 -14.49 -15.32 -12.21
N PRO A 266 -15.80 -15.53 -12.02
CA PRO A 266 -16.76 -14.45 -11.83
C PRO A 266 -16.44 -13.59 -10.59
N HIS A 267 -16.66 -12.28 -10.70
CA HIS A 267 -16.57 -11.40 -9.54
C HIS A 267 -17.81 -11.57 -8.64
N PRO A 268 -17.65 -11.87 -7.33
CA PRO A 268 -18.78 -12.21 -6.45
C PRO A 268 -19.79 -11.06 -6.32
N ASP A 269 -19.32 -9.83 -6.31
CA ASP A 269 -20.16 -8.63 -6.14
C ASP A 269 -20.58 -7.95 -7.46
N ASP A 270 -20.29 -8.55 -8.63
CA ASP A 270 -20.72 -7.98 -9.91
C ASP A 270 -22.05 -8.62 -10.36
N PRO A 271 -23.17 -7.88 -10.33
CA PRO A 271 -24.50 -8.43 -10.64
C PRO A 271 -24.65 -8.85 -12.11
N ARG A 272 -23.70 -8.48 -12.98
CA ARG A 272 -23.67 -8.86 -14.39
C ARG A 272 -22.91 -10.18 -14.63
N GLY A 273 -22.34 -10.79 -13.58
CA GLY A 273 -21.63 -12.06 -13.66
C GLY A 273 -20.31 -11.99 -14.43
N ARG A 274 -19.70 -10.79 -14.56
CA ARG A 274 -18.45 -10.61 -15.30
C ARG A 274 -17.26 -11.21 -14.56
N SER A 275 -16.20 -11.49 -15.30
CA SER A 275 -14.94 -11.98 -14.72
C SER A 275 -14.30 -10.93 -13.82
N ARG A 276 -13.51 -11.37 -12.84
CA ARG A 276 -12.71 -10.45 -12.01
C ARG A 276 -11.79 -9.57 -12.84
N LYS A 277 -11.23 -10.10 -13.93
CA LYS A 277 -10.40 -9.33 -14.87
C LYS A 277 -11.13 -8.14 -15.47
N GLU A 278 -12.39 -8.32 -15.89
CA GLU A 278 -13.20 -7.23 -16.44
C GLU A 278 -13.55 -6.17 -15.40
N CYS A 279 -13.96 -6.60 -14.19
CA CYS A 279 -14.22 -5.67 -13.08
C CYS A 279 -12.96 -4.89 -12.68
N LEU A 280 -11.81 -5.56 -12.59
CA LEU A 280 -10.53 -4.92 -12.28
C LEU A 280 -10.12 -3.90 -13.34
N ARG A 281 -10.34 -4.19 -14.63
CA ARG A 281 -10.03 -3.21 -15.69
C ARG A 281 -10.80 -1.92 -15.46
N GLU A 282 -12.10 -1.99 -15.23
CA GLU A 282 -12.93 -0.81 -14.98
C GLU A 282 -12.51 -0.09 -13.69
N MET A 283 -12.27 -0.85 -12.62
CA MET A 283 -11.80 -0.33 -11.34
C MET A 283 -10.48 0.43 -11.49
N PHE A 284 -9.47 -0.17 -12.14
CA PHE A 284 -8.18 0.47 -12.35
C PHE A 284 -8.27 1.68 -13.26
N ILE A 285 -9.02 1.61 -14.38
CA ILE A 285 -9.24 2.78 -15.25
C ILE A 285 -9.84 3.93 -14.46
N TRP A 286 -10.86 3.62 -13.65
CA TRP A 286 -11.50 4.63 -12.81
C TRP A 286 -10.54 5.19 -11.78
N ARG A 287 -9.83 4.34 -11.02
CA ARG A 287 -8.85 4.77 -10.01
C ARG A 287 -7.71 5.58 -10.61
N PHE A 288 -7.16 5.20 -11.77
CA PHE A 288 -6.13 5.99 -12.44
C PHE A 288 -6.63 7.37 -12.87
N ARG A 289 -7.88 7.49 -13.30
CA ARG A 289 -8.48 8.79 -13.65
C ARG A 289 -8.82 9.62 -12.41
N TYR A 290 -9.22 8.96 -11.33
CA TYR A 290 -9.65 9.59 -10.09
C TYR A 290 -8.47 10.09 -9.25
N SER A 291 -7.42 9.28 -9.14
CA SER A 291 -6.18 9.63 -8.45
C SER A 291 -5.41 10.72 -9.20
N ARG A 292 -4.75 11.60 -8.44
CA ARG A 292 -3.83 12.57 -9.02
C ARG A 292 -2.64 11.84 -9.67
N HIS A 293 -2.30 12.24 -10.88
CA HIS A 293 -1.18 11.65 -11.61
C HIS A 293 0.13 12.22 -11.08
N ALA A 294 1.01 11.34 -10.61
CA ALA A 294 2.37 11.71 -10.30
C ALA A 294 3.20 11.88 -11.59
N PRO A 295 4.07 12.90 -11.68
CA PRO A 295 5.08 12.99 -12.73
C PRO A 295 5.90 11.69 -12.85
N PRO A 296 6.24 11.24 -14.07
CA PRO A 296 7.04 10.01 -14.28
C PRO A 296 8.36 9.95 -13.49
N ASP A 297 8.95 11.12 -13.23
CA ASP A 297 10.18 11.25 -12.43
C ASP A 297 10.02 10.72 -10.99
N GLY A 298 8.86 10.91 -10.36
CA GLY A 298 8.57 10.38 -9.02
C GLY A 298 8.61 8.85 -9.00
N VAL A 299 7.97 8.22 -9.99
CA VAL A 299 7.95 6.76 -10.16
C VAL A 299 9.36 6.21 -10.41
N LEU A 300 10.14 6.86 -11.28
CA LEU A 300 11.52 6.45 -11.56
C LEU A 300 12.43 6.52 -10.33
N ARG A 301 12.24 7.55 -9.48
CA ARG A 301 12.96 7.66 -8.21
C ARG A 301 12.53 6.56 -7.22
N GLN A 302 11.24 6.24 -7.13
CA GLN A 302 10.79 5.10 -6.30
C GLN A 302 11.35 3.76 -6.81
N ILE A 303 11.42 3.55 -8.13
CA ILE A 303 12.07 2.37 -8.73
C ILE A 303 13.52 2.25 -8.27
N THR A 304 14.27 3.36 -8.32
CA THR A 304 15.65 3.40 -7.85
C THR A 304 15.74 3.04 -6.35
N ALA A 305 14.86 3.59 -5.52
CA ALA A 305 14.79 3.27 -4.10
C ALA A 305 14.59 1.77 -3.86
N VAL A 306 13.67 1.13 -4.58
CA VAL A 306 13.40 -0.31 -4.51
C VAL A 306 14.63 -1.14 -4.90
N PHE A 307 15.29 -0.80 -6.02
CA PHE A 307 16.46 -1.55 -6.49
C PHE A 307 17.67 -1.43 -5.55
N THR A 308 17.83 -0.27 -4.91
CA THR A 308 18.91 0.01 -3.96
C THR A 308 18.58 -0.40 -2.51
N HIS A 309 17.37 -0.89 -2.25
CA HIS A 309 16.97 -1.32 -0.91
C HIS A 309 17.86 -2.48 -0.44
N ALA A 310 18.31 -2.41 0.81
CA ALA A 310 19.06 -3.47 1.45
C ALA A 310 18.93 -3.43 2.97
N VAL A 311 18.50 -4.56 3.53
CA VAL A 311 18.50 -4.86 4.96
C VAL A 311 19.34 -6.11 5.14
N SER A 312 20.49 -5.96 5.78
CA SER A 312 21.42 -7.05 6.06
C SER A 312 20.83 -8.08 7.02
N ARG A 313 21.37 -9.29 7.02
CA ARG A 313 21.01 -10.36 7.97
C ARG A 313 21.05 -9.88 9.42
N ARG A 314 22.12 -9.18 9.83
CA ARG A 314 22.26 -8.66 11.20
C ARG A 314 21.15 -7.65 11.55
N GLN A 315 20.69 -6.87 10.58
CA GLN A 315 19.57 -5.96 10.78
C GLN A 315 18.24 -6.72 10.89
N LEU A 316 18.02 -7.78 10.10
CA LEU A 316 16.85 -8.65 10.27
C LEU A 316 16.83 -9.32 11.63
N GLU A 317 17.96 -9.85 12.10
CA GLU A 317 18.08 -10.47 13.44
C GLU A 317 17.74 -9.46 14.56
N ARG A 318 18.12 -8.19 14.41
CA ARG A 318 17.72 -7.12 15.33
C ARG A 318 16.22 -6.85 15.26
N ILE A 319 15.64 -6.69 14.07
CA ILE A 319 14.19 -6.52 13.90
C ILE A 319 13.43 -7.69 14.54
N ASN A 320 13.88 -8.92 14.31
CA ASN A 320 13.31 -10.14 14.88
C ASN A 320 13.34 -10.15 16.41
N ALA A 321 14.36 -9.53 17.02
CA ALA A 321 14.45 -9.39 18.46
C ALA A 321 13.57 -8.24 18.99
N ASP A 322 13.58 -7.09 18.31
CA ASP A 322 13.04 -5.83 18.80
C ASP A 322 11.54 -5.67 18.59
N ILE A 323 10.95 -6.34 17.57
CA ILE A 323 9.52 -6.26 17.25
C ILE A 323 8.76 -7.39 17.93
N PRO A 324 7.72 -7.11 18.74
CA PRO A 324 7.01 -8.14 19.50
C PRO A 324 6.30 -9.18 18.63
N SER A 325 5.65 -8.75 17.55
CA SER A 325 4.88 -9.61 16.66
C SER A 325 5.18 -9.29 15.20
N ILE A 326 5.52 -10.32 14.42
CA ILE A 326 5.86 -10.21 13.00
C ILE A 326 5.05 -11.24 12.23
N THR A 327 4.37 -10.82 11.16
CA THR A 327 3.77 -11.74 10.19
C THR A 327 4.31 -11.44 8.80
N ILE A 328 4.64 -12.48 8.04
CA ILE A 328 5.07 -12.41 6.65
C ILE A 328 4.01 -13.12 5.80
N LEU A 329 3.44 -12.43 4.82
CA LEU A 329 2.47 -12.98 3.87
C LEU A 329 3.00 -12.88 2.44
N THR A 330 2.76 -13.92 1.64
CA THR A 330 3.08 -13.91 0.21
C THR A 330 2.08 -14.78 -0.55
N GLY A 331 1.79 -14.43 -1.79
CA GLY A 331 1.18 -15.36 -2.73
C GLY A 331 2.21 -16.36 -3.26
N ASP A 332 1.78 -17.58 -3.59
CA ASP A 332 2.61 -18.59 -4.25
C ASP A 332 2.83 -18.32 -5.75
N GLU A 333 1.94 -17.56 -6.38
CA GLU A 333 1.97 -17.14 -7.77
C GLU A 333 2.28 -15.63 -7.92
N ASP A 334 3.07 -15.07 -7.00
CA ASP A 334 3.54 -13.69 -7.09
C ASP A 334 4.61 -13.54 -8.20
N HIS A 335 4.15 -13.07 -9.36
CA HIS A 335 5.00 -12.84 -10.52
C HIS A 335 5.79 -11.54 -10.47
N LEU A 336 5.52 -10.65 -9.51
CA LEU A 336 6.21 -9.37 -9.39
C LEU A 336 7.36 -9.46 -8.38
N VAL A 337 7.11 -10.02 -7.21
CA VAL A 337 8.11 -10.26 -6.16
C VAL A 337 8.19 -11.76 -5.92
N ASN A 338 9.32 -12.37 -6.28
CA ASN A 338 9.51 -13.81 -6.12
C ASN A 338 9.23 -14.24 -4.66
N PRO A 339 8.30 -15.19 -4.42
CA PRO A 339 7.93 -15.67 -3.07
C PRO A 339 9.12 -16.16 -2.24
N ALA A 340 10.21 -16.61 -2.89
CA ALA A 340 11.44 -17.00 -2.21
C ALA A 340 12.08 -15.84 -1.40
N ASN A 341 11.73 -14.58 -1.69
CA ASN A 341 12.12 -13.45 -0.85
C ASN A 341 11.41 -13.47 0.51
N SER A 342 10.12 -13.80 0.55
CA SER A 342 9.35 -13.95 1.78
C SER A 342 9.83 -15.17 2.57
N GLU A 343 10.19 -16.26 1.89
CA GLU A 343 10.83 -17.44 2.51
C GLU A 343 12.20 -17.08 3.10
N HIS A 344 13.00 -16.25 2.41
CA HIS A 344 14.26 -15.73 2.94
C HIS A 344 14.06 -14.84 4.17
N LEU A 345 13.04 -13.97 4.16
CA LEU A 345 12.68 -13.18 5.35
C LEU A 345 12.30 -14.10 6.51
N ALA A 346 11.44 -15.11 6.28
CA ALA A 346 11.01 -16.06 7.31
C ALA A 346 12.16 -16.86 7.91
N LYS A 347 13.22 -17.16 7.13
CA LYS A 347 14.43 -17.82 7.63
C LYS A 347 15.22 -16.96 8.62
N HIS A 348 15.17 -15.63 8.49
CA HIS A 348 15.95 -14.69 9.32
C HIS A 348 15.11 -13.94 10.36
N LEU A 349 13.79 -13.96 10.18
CA LEU A 349 12.78 -13.53 11.13
C LEU A 349 12.09 -14.80 11.65
N ASP A 350 12.85 -15.68 12.32
CA ASP A 350 12.39 -17.03 12.70
C ASP A 350 11.22 -17.05 13.69
N ARG A 351 10.95 -15.93 14.38
CA ARG A 351 9.78 -15.73 15.24
C ARG A 351 8.57 -15.22 14.47
N ALA A 352 8.74 -14.84 13.21
CA ALA A 352 7.65 -14.37 12.38
C ALA A 352 6.73 -15.52 12.00
N ARG A 353 5.43 -15.24 12.02
CA ARG A 353 4.46 -16.13 11.41
C ARG A 353 4.54 -15.99 9.90
N PHE A 354 4.94 -17.06 9.19
CA PHE A 354 5.01 -17.08 7.74
C PHE A 354 3.78 -17.75 7.13
N ILE A 355 3.11 -17.06 6.21
CA ILE A 355 1.90 -17.50 5.54
C ILE A 355 2.11 -17.37 4.03
N LYS A 356 2.01 -18.50 3.32
CA LYS A 356 2.00 -18.53 1.86
C LYS A 356 0.60 -18.92 1.40
N LEU A 357 -0.10 -17.99 0.76
CA LEU A 357 -1.46 -18.20 0.28
C LEU A 357 -1.42 -18.86 -1.11
N THR A 358 -2.22 -19.91 -1.28
CA THR A 358 -2.29 -20.65 -2.53
C THR A 358 -3.08 -19.90 -3.60
N GLN A 359 -2.72 -20.11 -4.86
CA GLN A 359 -3.31 -19.47 -6.03
C GLN A 359 -3.44 -17.94 -5.86
N SER A 360 -2.41 -17.33 -5.27
CA SER A 360 -2.41 -15.93 -4.88
C SER A 360 -1.22 -15.20 -5.50
N GLY A 361 -1.46 -14.00 -6.01
CA GLY A 361 -0.47 -13.15 -6.66
C GLY A 361 0.09 -12.07 -5.73
N HIS A 362 0.47 -10.95 -6.33
CA HIS A 362 1.13 -9.84 -5.64
C HIS A 362 0.17 -8.96 -4.85
N ALA A 363 -0.99 -8.67 -5.43
CA ALA A 363 -1.93 -7.69 -4.89
C ALA A 363 -2.90 -8.33 -3.86
N LEU A 364 -2.32 -8.97 -2.82
CA LEU A 364 -3.07 -9.63 -1.74
C LEU A 364 -4.10 -8.71 -1.04
N PRO A 365 -3.84 -7.40 -0.82
CA PRO A 365 -4.84 -6.51 -0.23
C PRO A 365 -6.17 -6.49 -0.98
N LEU A 366 -6.12 -6.70 -2.31
CA LEU A 366 -7.31 -6.79 -3.14
C LEU A 366 -7.78 -8.23 -3.34
N GLN A 367 -6.86 -9.17 -3.60
CA GLN A 367 -7.19 -10.55 -3.98
C GLN A 367 -7.71 -11.40 -2.80
N ARG A 368 -7.15 -11.17 -1.60
CA ARG A 368 -7.33 -11.97 -0.38
C ARG A 368 -7.66 -11.08 0.80
N ALA A 369 -8.53 -10.09 0.57
CA ALA A 369 -8.82 -9.03 1.53
C ALA A 369 -9.32 -9.59 2.87
N PHE A 370 -10.20 -10.58 2.84
CA PHE A 370 -10.74 -11.22 4.05
C PHE A 370 -9.64 -11.91 4.86
N GLU A 371 -8.86 -12.79 4.23
CA GLU A 371 -7.78 -13.51 4.89
C GLU A 371 -6.70 -12.56 5.41
N LEU A 372 -6.37 -11.53 4.62
CA LEU A 372 -5.40 -10.52 5.03
C LEU A 372 -5.88 -9.77 6.28
N ASN A 373 -7.14 -9.35 6.32
CA ASN A 373 -7.71 -8.67 7.49
C ASN A 373 -7.67 -9.56 8.74
N LEU A 374 -7.99 -10.85 8.60
CA LEU A 374 -7.88 -11.83 9.69
C LEU A 374 -6.44 -11.91 10.22
N TYR A 375 -5.46 -12.04 9.33
CA TYR A 375 -4.06 -12.15 9.74
C TYR A 375 -3.52 -10.86 10.34
N ILE A 376 -3.92 -9.68 9.85
CA ILE A 376 -3.57 -8.39 10.45
C ILE A 376 -4.12 -8.33 11.88
N THR A 377 -5.40 -8.65 12.09
CA THR A 377 -6.03 -8.67 13.42
C THR A 377 -5.25 -9.55 14.41
N GLN A 378 -4.96 -10.79 14.02
CA GLN A 378 -4.19 -11.71 14.86
C GLN A 378 -2.77 -11.19 15.15
N THR A 379 -2.14 -10.53 14.18
CA THR A 379 -0.79 -9.95 14.34
C THR A 379 -0.79 -8.78 15.31
N VAL A 380 -1.84 -7.96 15.25
CA VAL A 380 -2.08 -6.83 16.14
C VAL A 380 -2.35 -7.29 17.56
N GLU A 381 -3.26 -8.23 17.75
CA GLU A 381 -3.62 -8.79 19.06
C GLU A 381 -2.41 -9.40 19.77
N LEU A 382 -1.63 -10.24 19.06
CA LEU A 382 -0.39 -10.79 19.60
C LEU A 382 0.66 -9.71 19.89
N GLY A 383 0.71 -8.64 19.08
CA GLY A 383 1.59 -7.51 19.29
C GLY A 383 1.25 -6.76 20.58
N LEU A 384 -0.03 -6.48 20.83
CA LEU A 384 -0.52 -5.82 22.03
C LEU A 384 -0.33 -6.68 23.29
N GLU A 385 -0.61 -7.98 23.19
CA GLU A 385 -0.40 -8.92 24.29
C GLU A 385 1.08 -8.96 24.71
N ARG A 386 1.98 -9.18 23.74
CA ARG A 386 3.42 -9.18 24.00
C ARG A 386 3.93 -7.80 24.43
N ALA A 387 3.27 -6.72 23.98
CA ALA A 387 3.48 -5.37 24.47
C ALA A 387 3.17 -5.31 25.99
N GLN A 388 1.99 -5.72 26.42
CA GLN A 388 1.64 -5.63 27.84
C GLN A 388 2.53 -6.50 28.75
N GLN A 389 3.00 -7.65 28.25
CA GLN A 389 3.89 -8.56 28.97
C GLN A 389 5.35 -8.08 29.08
N GLY A 390 5.70 -6.94 28.47
CA GLY A 390 7.06 -6.41 28.55
C GLY A 390 8.11 -7.28 27.84
N TYR A 391 7.71 -8.05 26.82
CA TYR A 391 8.55 -9.00 26.07
C TYR A 391 9.90 -8.41 25.59
N TRP A 392 10.03 -7.09 25.47
CA TRP A 392 11.25 -6.37 25.04
C TRP A 392 12.08 -5.80 26.19
N LYS A 393 11.60 -5.81 27.44
CA LYS A 393 12.28 -5.21 28.61
C LYS A 393 13.38 -6.10 29.17
N ASP A 394 13.33 -7.42 28.94
CA ASP A 394 14.32 -8.39 29.44
C ASP A 394 15.71 -8.30 28.79
N ARG A 395 15.95 -7.38 27.85
CA ARG A 395 17.22 -7.33 27.09
C ARG A 395 17.93 -5.99 27.07
N THR A 396 17.37 -4.94 27.67
CA THR A 396 18.15 -3.73 28.00
C THR A 396 19.01 -3.92 29.27
N GLY A 397 18.83 -5.02 29.99
CA GLY A 397 19.66 -5.42 31.13
C GLY A 397 20.09 -6.88 31.07
N GLY A 398 21.32 -7.13 30.62
CA GLY A 398 22.06 -8.37 30.91
C GLY A 398 21.87 -9.53 29.92
N ARG A 399 23.00 -10.13 29.55
CA ARG A 399 23.05 -11.55 29.17
C ARG A 399 22.34 -12.35 30.28
N ALA A 400 21.20 -12.95 29.99
CA ALA A 400 20.70 -14.07 30.76
C ALA A 400 20.52 -15.26 29.82
N ALA A 401 21.22 -16.32 30.19
CA ALA A 401 21.16 -17.63 29.57
C ALA A 401 19.75 -18.21 29.66
N LEU A 402 19.33 -18.90 28.59
CA LEU A 402 18.92 -20.31 28.59
C LEU A 402 19.12 -20.85 27.17
#